data_AF-A0A101IV57-F1
#
_entry.id   AF-A0A101IV57-F1
#
_cell.length_a   1.000
_cell.length_b   1.000
_cell.length_c   1.000
_cell.angle_alpha   90.00
_cell.angle_beta   90.00
_cell.angle_gamma   90.00
#
_symmetry.space_group_name_H-M   'P 1'
#
loop_
_entity.id
_entity.type
_entity.pdbx_description
1 polymer ?
#
loop_
_entity_poly.entity_id
_entity_poly.type
_entity_poly.pdbx_seq_one_letter_code
_entity_poly.pdbx_strand_id
1 'polypeptide(L)'
;MADFVQKTVNKTAVRDLAVPIATVTSFNTLIESVIEDNPFGCVGYTGSDGVPVDPVVRNREHYTAKVNFLDGEGKRVGNVSLQSPTIAAFEANAAEALANAALATAMLR
;
A
#
# COMPACT_ATOMS: atom_id res chain seq x y z
N MET A 1 43.98 -1.34 1.04
CA MET A 1 42.57 -1.09 1.43
C MET A 1 42.11 -2.35 2.15
N ALA A 2 42.04 -2.29 3.47
CA ALA A 2 41.92 -3.45 4.34
C ALA A 2 40.50 -4.03 4.27
N ASP A 3 40.46 -5.29 3.84
CA ASP A 3 39.68 -6.40 4.39
C ASP A 3 38.38 -6.04 5.12
N PHE A 4 37.26 -6.07 4.38
CA PHE A 4 35.93 -6.08 4.96
C PHE A 4 35.48 -7.52 5.14
N VAL A 5 35.62 -8.05 6.35
CA VAL A 5 35.01 -9.35 6.72
C VAL A 5 33.51 -9.14 6.98
N GLN A 6 32.70 -9.55 6.01
CA GLN A 6 31.24 -9.46 6.04
C GLN A 6 30.68 -10.41 7.11
N LYS A 7 30.01 -9.88 8.14
CA LYS A 7 29.50 -10.71 9.26
C LYS A 7 28.00 -11.04 9.20
N THR A 8 27.16 -10.30 8.47
CA THR A 8 25.75 -10.69 8.21
C THR A 8 25.17 -9.80 7.11
N VAL A 9 24.64 -10.37 6.03
CA VAL A 9 24.16 -9.61 4.86
C VAL A 9 22.69 -9.19 4.99
N ASN A 10 22.29 -8.58 6.12
CA ASN A 10 20.96 -7.97 6.22
C ASN A 10 21.08 -6.48 5.88
N LYS A 11 20.90 -6.15 4.61
CA LYS A 11 20.91 -4.77 4.11
C LYS A 11 19.53 -4.15 4.32
N THR A 12 19.20 -3.78 5.56
CA THR A 12 17.96 -3.05 5.86
C THR A 12 18.17 -1.57 5.64
N ALA A 13 17.48 -0.98 4.65
CA ALA A 13 17.41 0.46 4.47
C ALA A 13 16.13 0.97 5.14
N VAL A 14 16.27 1.77 6.19
CA VAL A 14 15.15 2.48 6.84
C VAL A 14 15.25 3.94 6.40
N ARG A 15 14.15 4.49 5.89
CA ARG A 15 14.07 5.89 5.50
C ARG A 15 12.93 6.54 6.25
N ASP A 16 13.26 7.44 7.16
CA ASP A 16 12.27 8.23 7.88
C ASP A 16 11.70 9.30 6.93
N LEU A 17 10.39 9.27 6.76
CA LEU A 17 9.68 10.23 5.93
C LEU A 17 9.43 11.49 6.77
N ALA A 18 10.07 12.60 6.40
CA ALA A 18 9.86 13.89 7.05
C ALA A 18 8.42 14.42 6.90
N VAL A 19 7.72 13.95 5.87
CA VAL A 19 6.31 14.27 5.60
C VAL A 19 5.54 12.97 5.47
N PRO A 20 4.43 12.79 6.20
CA PRO A 20 3.55 11.65 6.02
C PRO A 20 3.03 11.54 4.58
N ILE A 21 2.81 10.33 4.11
CA ILE A 21 2.20 10.11 2.80
C ILE A 21 0.72 10.45 2.89
N ALA A 22 0.32 11.54 2.24
CA ALA A 22 -0.99 12.14 2.42
C ALA A 22 -2.14 11.34 1.79
N THR A 23 -1.89 10.66 0.67
CA THR A 23 -2.93 9.95 -0.09
C THR A 23 -2.41 8.63 -0.68
N VAL A 24 -3.35 7.74 -1.01
CA VAL A 24 -3.04 6.48 -1.71
C VAL A 24 -2.44 6.75 -3.09
N THR A 25 -2.85 7.82 -3.77
CA THR A 25 -2.26 8.26 -5.04
C THR A 25 -0.79 8.63 -4.87
N SER A 26 -0.43 9.41 -3.84
CA SER A 26 0.97 9.74 -3.56
C SER A 26 1.80 8.50 -3.21
N PHE A 27 1.21 7.52 -2.53
CA PHE A 27 1.85 6.24 -2.28
C PHE A 27 2.10 5.48 -3.60
N ASN A 28 1.11 5.43 -4.49
CA ASN A 28 1.24 4.73 -5.77
C ASN A 28 2.32 5.35 -6.67
N THR A 29 2.42 6.68 -6.71
CA THR A 29 3.52 7.36 -7.43
C THR A 29 4.89 6.96 -6.90
N LEU A 30 5.03 6.76 -5.58
CA LEU A 30 6.29 6.26 -5.00
C LEU A 30 6.59 4.82 -5.45
N ILE A 31 5.59 3.94 -5.50
CA ILE A 31 5.78 2.57 -6.00
C ILE A 31 6.12 2.57 -7.49
N GLU A 32 5.47 3.41 -8.29
CA GLU A 32 5.78 3.58 -9.72
C GLU A 32 7.24 4.03 -9.91
N SER A 33 7.71 5.02 -9.16
CA SER A 33 9.12 5.46 -9.22
C SER A 33 10.11 4.34 -8.88
N VAL A 34 9.77 3.44 -7.96
CA VAL A 34 10.62 2.30 -7.61
C VAL A 34 10.70 1.29 -8.76
N ILE A 35 9.59 1.07 -9.47
CA ILE A 35 9.53 0.14 -10.60
C ILE A 35 10.28 0.72 -11.81
N GLU A 36 10.08 2.00 -12.10
CA GLU A 36 10.65 2.67 -13.27
C GLU A 36 12.12 3.02 -13.09
N ASP A 37 12.49 3.65 -11.98
CA ASP A 37 13.86 4.13 -11.75
C ASP A 37 14.79 3.05 -11.19
N ASN A 38 14.23 1.95 -10.68
CA ASN A 38 14.97 0.82 -10.08
C ASN A 38 16.13 1.29 -9.16
N PRO A 39 15.84 2.06 -8.09
CA PRO A 39 16.86 2.64 -7.23
C PRO A 39 17.67 1.59 -6.46
N PHE A 40 17.22 0.34 -6.45
CA PHE A 40 17.90 -0.79 -5.83
C PHE A 40 18.96 -1.42 -6.73
N GLY A 41 19.00 -1.07 -8.01
CA GLY A 41 19.90 -1.67 -8.99
C GLY A 41 19.61 -3.15 -9.22
N CYS A 42 18.35 -3.57 -9.10
CA CYS A 42 17.93 -4.93 -9.40
C CYS A 42 18.21 -5.24 -10.88
N VAL A 43 18.55 -6.49 -11.18
CA VAL A 43 18.83 -6.93 -12.55
C VAL A 43 17.72 -7.89 -12.96
N GLY A 44 17.12 -7.63 -14.11
CA GLY A 44 16.13 -8.54 -14.70
C GLY A 44 16.77 -9.88 -15.03
N TYR A 45 15.98 -10.94 -15.04
CA TYR A 45 16.47 -12.28 -15.34
C TYR A 45 15.49 -13.01 -16.25
N THR A 46 15.96 -14.04 -16.94
CA THR A 46 15.11 -14.90 -17.76
C THR A 46 14.62 -16.07 -16.91
N GLY A 47 13.31 -16.24 -16.84
CA GLY A 47 12.69 -17.38 -16.19
C GLY A 47 13.08 -18.71 -16.84
N SER A 48 12.84 -19.82 -16.13
CA SER A 48 13.08 -21.17 -16.64
C SER A 48 12.24 -21.52 -17.87
N ASP A 49 11.17 -20.76 -18.10
CA ASP A 49 10.28 -20.80 -19.27
C ASP A 49 10.80 -19.97 -20.45
N GLY A 50 11.95 -19.31 -20.31
CA GLY A 50 12.54 -18.44 -21.34
C GLY A 50 11.93 -17.03 -21.40
N VAL A 51 11.02 -16.69 -20.48
CA VAL A 51 10.36 -15.38 -20.46
C VAL A 51 11.23 -14.37 -19.70
N PRO A 52 11.52 -13.18 -20.26
CA PRO A 52 12.23 -12.14 -19.54
C PRO A 52 11.35 -11.57 -18.42
N VAL A 53 11.92 -11.47 -17.22
CA VAL A 53 11.31 -10.86 -16.04
C VAL A 53 12.00 -9.53 -15.77
N ASP A 54 11.21 -8.48 -15.63
CA ASP A 54 11.70 -7.13 -15.31
C ASP A 54 12.44 -7.09 -13.97
N PRO A 55 13.41 -6.18 -13.80
CA PRO A 55 14.22 -6.07 -12.59
C PRO A 55 13.39 -5.80 -11.33
N VAL A 56 12.27 -5.06 -11.47
CA VAL A 56 11.34 -4.76 -10.39
C VAL A 56 9.92 -4.95 -10.94
N VAL A 57 9.12 -5.75 -10.27
CA VAL A 57 7.74 -6.05 -10.70
C VAL A 57 6.77 -6.05 -9.52
N ARG A 58 5.55 -5.57 -9.76
CA ARG A 58 4.46 -5.64 -8.77
C ARG A 58 3.85 -7.04 -8.80
N ASN A 59 4.12 -7.83 -7.76
CA ASN A 59 3.64 -9.22 -7.67
C ASN A 59 2.16 -9.29 -7.23
N ARG A 60 1.80 -8.57 -6.16
CA ARG A 60 0.44 -8.57 -5.60
C ARG A 60 0.09 -7.21 -5.04
N GLU A 61 -1.18 -6.86 -5.19
CA GLU A 61 -1.73 -5.60 -4.71
C GLU A 61 -3.16 -5.77 -4.22
N HIS A 62 -3.45 -5.19 -3.06
CA HIS A 62 -4.78 -5.20 -2.46
C HIS A 62 -5.05 -3.85 -1.79
N TYR A 63 -6.17 -3.23 -2.16
CA TYR A 63 -6.64 -2.00 -1.53
C TYR A 63 -7.81 -2.34 -0.61
N THR A 64 -7.72 -1.98 0.67
CA THR A 64 -8.78 -2.24 1.64
C THR A 64 -9.19 -0.94 2.32
N ALA A 65 -10.38 -0.45 1.99
CA ALA A 65 -10.99 0.67 2.70
C ALA A 65 -11.55 0.15 4.03
N LYS A 66 -11.14 0.77 5.13
CA LYS A 66 -11.70 0.53 6.46
C LYS A 66 -12.40 1.79 6.95
N VAL A 67 -13.71 1.72 7.03
CA VAL A 67 -14.55 2.81 7.56
C VAL A 67 -14.97 2.42 8.96
N ASN A 68 -14.61 3.26 9.93
CA ASN A 68 -15.03 3.10 11.32
C ASN A 68 -16.20 4.04 11.60
N PHE A 69 -17.29 3.50 12.13
CA PHE A 69 -18.40 4.28 12.63
C PHE A 69 -18.15 4.54 14.12
N LEU A 70 -18.16 5.80 14.50
CA LEU A 70 -17.96 6.26 15.88
C LEU A 70 -19.26 6.84 16.42
N ASP A 71 -19.50 6.70 17.72
CA ASP A 71 -20.57 7.43 18.41
C ASP A 71 -20.16 8.89 18.69
N GLY A 72 -21.08 9.65 19.29
CA GLY A 72 -20.83 11.05 19.68
C GLY A 72 -19.73 11.25 20.71
N GLU A 73 -19.27 10.18 21.37
CA GLU A 73 -18.17 10.18 22.35
C GLU A 73 -16.85 9.71 21.72
N GLY A 74 -16.85 9.34 20.44
CA GLY A 74 -15.68 8.88 19.70
C GLY A 74 -15.37 7.38 19.86
N LYS A 75 -16.25 6.62 20.50
CA LYS A 75 -16.10 5.17 20.64
C LYS A 75 -16.60 4.47 19.38
N ARG A 76 -15.86 3.46 18.93
CA ARG A 76 -16.20 2.67 17.74
C ARG A 76 -17.43 1.80 17.99
N VAL A 77 -18.51 2.10 17.27
CA VAL A 77 -19.77 1.34 17.29
C VAL A 77 -19.83 0.30 16.17
N GLY A 78 -19.08 0.49 15.10
CA GLY A 78 -19.04 -0.46 13.98
C GLY A 78 -17.86 -0.24 13.04
N ASN A 79 -17.65 -1.20 12.14
CA ASN A 79 -16.70 -1.05 11.05
C ASN A 79 -17.21 -1.73 9.78
N VAL A 80 -16.75 -1.21 8.64
CA VAL A 80 -16.95 -1.81 7.32
C VAL A 80 -15.59 -1.89 6.65
N SER A 81 -15.28 -3.06 6.07
CA SER A 81 -14.10 -3.30 5.26
C SER A 81 -14.49 -3.62 3.83
N LEU A 82 -13.97 -2.87 2.87
CA LEU A 82 -14.22 -3.05 1.44
C LEU A 82 -12.91 -3.31 0.73
N GLN A 83 -12.80 -4.46 0.09
CA GLN A 83 -11.63 -4.80 -0.72
C GLN A 83 -11.89 -4.37 -2.16
N SER A 84 -10.98 -3.57 -2.70
CA SER A 84 -11.05 -3.01 -4.04
C SER A 84 -9.87 -3.50 -4.90
N PRO A 85 -10.10 -3.80 -6.19
CA PRO A 85 -9.04 -4.24 -7.09
C PRO A 85 -8.14 -3.09 -7.58
N THR A 86 -8.59 -1.83 -7.49
CA THR A 86 -7.85 -0.64 -7.96
C THR A 86 -7.98 0.52 -6.98
N ILE A 87 -7.07 1.52 -7.08
CA ILE A 87 -7.12 2.76 -6.29
C ILE A 87 -8.42 3.53 -6.53
N ALA A 88 -8.83 3.67 -7.80
CA ALA A 88 -10.07 4.36 -8.15
C ALA A 88 -11.29 3.69 -7.51
N ALA A 89 -11.35 2.35 -7.53
CA ALA A 89 -12.41 1.60 -6.85
C ALA A 89 -12.30 1.69 -5.33
N PHE A 90 -11.10 1.81 -4.77
CA PHE A 90 -10.91 2.05 -3.34
C PHE A 90 -11.47 3.41 -2.91
N GLU A 91 -11.16 4.48 -3.63
CA GLU A 91 -11.64 5.83 -3.32
C GLU A 91 -13.16 5.94 -3.46
N ALA A 92 -13.71 5.37 -4.54
CA ALA A 92 -15.16 5.32 -4.75
C ALA A 92 -15.87 4.55 -3.64
N ASN A 93 -15.40 3.33 -3.33
CA ASN A 93 -16.00 2.48 -2.29
C ASN A 93 -15.90 3.12 -0.89
N ALA A 94 -14.78 3.78 -0.58
CA ALA A 94 -14.62 4.49 0.69
C ALA A 94 -15.60 5.67 0.81
N ALA A 95 -15.75 6.46 -0.26
CA ALA A 95 -16.68 7.58 -0.30
C ALA A 95 -18.13 7.12 -0.17
N GLU A 96 -18.52 6.06 -0.90
CA GLU A 96 -19.86 5.48 -0.80
C GLU A 96 -20.17 4.95 0.60
N ALA A 97 -19.24 4.21 1.21
CA ALA A 97 -19.44 3.68 2.56
C ALA A 97 -19.58 4.77 3.62
N LEU A 98 -18.83 5.87 3.47
CA LEU A 98 -18.89 7.01 4.38
C LEU A 98 -20.18 7.84 4.19
N ALA A 99 -20.66 7.97 2.95
CA ALA A 99 -21.90 8.68 2.62
C ALA A 99 -23.17 7.85 2.86
N ASN A 100 -23.05 6.55 3.15
CA ASN A 100 -24.19 5.67 3.30
C ASN A 100 -24.92 5.90 4.64
N ALA A 101 -25.99 6.69 4.58
CA ALA A 101 -26.83 7.01 5.74
C ALA A 101 -27.50 5.77 6.37
N ALA A 102 -27.77 4.72 5.60
CA ALA A 102 -28.35 3.49 6.13
C ALA A 102 -27.34 2.69 6.97
N LEU A 103 -26.08 2.63 6.54
CA LEU A 103 -25.01 2.05 7.35
C LEU A 103 -24.76 2.89 8.61
N ALA A 104 -24.72 4.21 8.48
CA ALA A 104 -24.54 5.10 9.63
C ALA A 104 -25.65 4.94 10.68
N THR A 105 -26.92 4.89 10.26
CA THR A 105 -28.05 4.69 11.18
C THR A 105 -28.12 3.28 11.76
N ALA A 106 -27.77 2.25 10.99
CA ALA A 106 -27.72 0.88 11.49
C ALA A 106 -26.63 0.67 12.57
N MET A 107 -25.53 1.42 12.50
CA MET A 107 -24.40 1.33 13.42
C MET A 107 -24.59 2.16 14.70
N LEU A 108 -25.59 3.04 14.78
CA LEU A 108 -25.90 3.88 15.95
C LEU A 108 -26.82 3.22 16.98
N ARG A 109 -27.21 1.96 16.77
CA ARG A 109 -28.09 1.19 17.66
C ARG A 109 -27.30 0.36 18.66
#